data_AF-B1HQZ3-F1
#
_entry.id   AF-B1HQZ3-F1
#
_cell.length_a   1.000
_cell.length_b   1.000
_cell.length_c   1.000
_cell.angle_alpha   90.00
_cell.angle_beta   90.00
_cell.angle_gamma   90.00
#
_symmetry.space_group_name_H-M   'P 1'
#
loop_
_entity.id
_entity.type
_entity.pdbx_description
1 polymer ?
#
loop_
_entity_poly.entity_id
_entity_poly.type
_entity_poly.pdbx_seq_one_letter_code
_entity_poly.pdbx_strand_id
1 'polypeptide(L)'
;MAKQVLEQAKEKMNKTIAAFTRELSSIRAGRANASLLDRIMVDYYGAPTPINQLAGVSVPEARLLVITPYDKTILGEIEKAIMKSDIGITPTNDGSIIRLMIPALTEERRKDLVKQVQKRQQKTQ
;
A
#
# COMPACT_ATOMS: atom_id res chain seq x y z
N MET A 1 45.61 5.05 4.79
CA MET A 1 44.90 3.75 4.88
C MET A 1 43.71 3.80 5.86
N ALA A 2 43.85 4.25 7.11
CA ALA A 2 42.74 4.30 8.08
C ALA A 2 41.54 5.21 7.66
N LYS A 3 41.79 6.38 7.03
CA LYS A 3 40.73 7.29 6.55
C LYS A 3 39.83 6.67 5.47
N GLN A 4 40.39 5.84 4.61
CA GLN A 4 39.67 5.20 3.50
C GLN A 4 38.72 4.11 3.99
N VAL A 5 39.13 3.37 5.04
CA VAL A 5 38.29 2.37 5.72
C VAL A 5 37.13 3.04 6.45
N LEU A 6 37.37 4.20 7.07
CA LEU A 6 36.33 5.00 7.73
C LEU A 6 35.27 5.54 6.75
N GLU A 7 35.70 6.01 5.58
CA GLU A 7 34.81 6.45 4.49
C GLU A 7 33.95 5.30 3.96
N GLN A 8 34.56 4.15 3.64
CA GLN A 8 33.81 2.97 3.17
C GLN A 8 32.83 2.44 4.22
N ALA A 9 33.18 2.49 5.50
CA ALA A 9 32.29 2.09 6.59
C ALA A 9 31.07 3.03 6.70
N LYS A 10 31.28 4.36 6.58
CA LYS A 10 30.19 5.34 6.52
C LYS A 10 29.28 5.13 5.32
N GLU A 11 29.85 4.86 4.16
CA GLU A 11 29.08 4.61 2.94
C GLU A 11 28.19 3.37 3.06
N LYS A 12 28.75 2.26 3.59
CA LYS A 12 27.97 1.04 3.86
C LYS A 12 26.87 1.29 4.89
N MET A 13 27.17 1.99 5.99
CA MET A 13 26.16 2.33 6.99
C MET A 13 25.02 3.16 6.39
N ASN A 14 25.32 4.18 5.61
CA ASN A 14 24.30 5.01 4.95
C ASN A 14 23.44 4.18 3.97
N LYS A 15 24.05 3.23 3.25
CA LYS A 15 23.33 2.33 2.36
C LYS A 15 22.38 1.41 3.12
N THR A 16 22.82 0.85 4.25
CA THR A 16 22.00 0.02 5.13
C THR A 16 20.86 0.81 5.75
N ILE A 17 21.12 2.03 6.23
CA ILE A 17 20.08 2.94 6.74
C ILE A 17 19.06 3.21 5.64
N ALA A 18 19.49 3.55 4.42
CA ALA A 18 18.57 3.80 3.30
C ALA A 18 17.74 2.57 2.91
N ALA A 19 18.33 1.37 2.94
CA ALA A 19 17.59 0.12 2.72
C ALA A 19 16.57 -0.14 3.84
N PHE A 20 16.98 0.04 5.09
CA PHE A 20 16.12 -0.14 6.26
C PHE A 20 14.99 0.90 6.32
N THR A 21 15.22 2.15 5.94
CA THR A 21 14.17 3.18 5.83
C THR A 21 13.17 2.83 4.73
N ARG A 22 13.62 2.31 3.58
CA ARG A 22 12.72 1.81 2.53
C ARG A 22 11.90 0.61 3.00
N GLU A 23 12.52 -0.32 3.71
CA GLU A 23 11.82 -1.47 4.30
C GLU A 23 10.82 -1.03 5.38
N LEU A 24 11.18 -0.12 6.28
CA LEU A 24 10.28 0.46 7.28
C LEU A 24 9.12 1.24 6.65
N SER A 25 9.36 1.97 5.55
CA SER A 25 8.30 2.63 4.78
C SER A 25 7.30 1.61 4.22
N SER A 26 7.77 0.38 3.92
CA SER A 26 6.93 -0.73 3.49
C SER A 26 6.25 -1.48 4.64
N ILE A 27 6.82 -1.44 5.85
CA ILE A 27 6.26 -2.01 7.08
C ILE A 27 5.26 -1.02 7.69
N ARG A 28 4.11 -0.95 7.03
CA ARG A 28 2.76 -0.81 7.60
C ARG A 28 2.67 -0.14 8.99
N ALA A 29 2.94 1.17 9.04
CA ALA A 29 2.31 2.01 10.06
C ALA A 29 0.81 2.06 9.71
N GLY A 30 -0.07 1.72 10.66
CA GLY A 30 -1.53 1.62 10.49
C GLY A 30 -2.25 2.95 10.21
N ARG A 31 -1.70 3.77 9.31
CA ARG A 31 -2.31 4.95 8.70
C ARG A 31 -2.77 4.55 7.31
N ALA A 32 -4.04 4.86 6.98
CA ALA A 32 -4.50 4.81 5.60
C ALA A 32 -3.52 5.60 4.72
N ASN A 33 -2.85 4.91 3.80
CA ASN A 33 -1.88 5.52 2.91
C ASN A 33 -2.32 5.20 1.48
N ALA A 34 -2.40 6.23 0.64
CA ALA A 34 -2.77 6.13 -0.77
C ALA A 34 -1.90 5.11 -1.53
N SER A 35 -0.68 4.85 -1.06
CA SER A 35 0.23 3.88 -1.67
C SER A 35 -0.22 2.42 -1.61
N LEU A 36 -1.26 2.08 -0.83
CA LEU A 36 -1.90 0.76 -0.90
C LEU A 36 -2.63 0.55 -2.24
N LEU A 37 -3.15 1.64 -2.81
CA LEU A 37 -3.91 1.60 -4.06
C LEU A 37 -3.03 1.75 -5.28
N ASP A 38 -1.82 2.31 -5.15
CA ASP A 38 -0.86 2.49 -6.25
C ASP A 38 -0.50 1.18 -6.98
N ARG A 39 -0.66 0.02 -6.34
CA ARG A 39 -0.39 -1.30 -6.92
C ARG A 39 -1.60 -1.93 -7.63
N ILE A 40 -2.79 -1.31 -7.50
CA ILE A 40 -4.01 -1.84 -8.09
C ILE A 40 -4.13 -1.32 -9.52
N MET A 41 -4.21 -2.26 -10.46
CA MET A 41 -4.53 -1.97 -11.86
C MET A 41 -6.02 -2.17 -12.07
N VAL A 42 -6.64 -1.20 -12.72
CA VAL A 42 -8.05 -1.18 -13.07
C VAL A 42 -8.14 -1.33 -14.59
N ASP A 43 -8.97 -2.25 -15.06
CA ASP A 43 -9.19 -2.43 -16.49
C ASP A 43 -10.06 -1.28 -17.00
N TYR A 44 -9.45 -0.36 -17.75
CA TYR A 44 -10.13 0.75 -18.40
C TYR A 44 -10.17 0.48 -19.90
N TYR A 45 -11.37 0.22 -20.44
CA TYR A 45 -11.56 -0.12 -21.86
C TYR A 45 -10.63 -1.24 -22.38
N GLY A 46 -10.35 -2.24 -21.54
CA GLY A 46 -9.50 -3.39 -21.88
C GLY A 46 -7.99 -3.16 -21.73
N ALA A 47 -7.57 -2.00 -21.22
CA ALA A 47 -6.18 -1.73 -20.86
C ALA A 47 -6.02 -1.64 -19.33
N PRO A 48 -5.09 -2.39 -18.72
CA PRO A 48 -4.81 -2.29 -17.30
C PRO A 48 -4.14 -0.95 -17.01
N THR A 49 -4.85 -0.06 -16.32
CA THR A 49 -4.40 1.30 -16.01
C THR A 49 -4.30 1.44 -14.49
N PRO A 50 -3.23 2.05 -13.96
CA PRO A 50 -3.09 2.25 -12.53
C PRO A 50 -4.18 3.19 -12.00
N ILE A 51 -4.76 2.85 -10.85
CA ILE A 51 -5.86 3.63 -10.26
C ILE A 51 -5.49 5.09 -9.96
N ASN A 52 -4.23 5.38 -9.67
CA ASN A 52 -3.73 6.74 -9.41
C ASN A 52 -3.88 7.67 -10.63
N GLN A 53 -3.89 7.13 -11.86
CA GLN A 53 -4.13 7.92 -13.07
C GLN A 53 -5.63 8.11 -13.35
N LEU A 54 -6.47 7.22 -12.86
CA LEU A 54 -7.91 7.21 -13.11
C LEU A 54 -8.73 7.90 -12.00
N ALA A 55 -8.14 8.03 -10.81
CA ALA A 55 -8.81 8.57 -9.64
C ALA A 55 -7.85 9.29 -8.69
N GLY A 56 -8.32 10.38 -8.10
CA GLY A 56 -7.65 11.05 -7.00
C GLY A 56 -7.87 10.31 -5.69
N VAL A 57 -6.79 9.94 -5.00
CA VAL A 57 -6.85 9.32 -3.68
C VAL A 57 -6.67 10.38 -2.60
N SER A 58 -7.64 10.49 -1.70
CA SER A 58 -7.60 11.37 -0.53
C SER A 58 -7.76 10.57 0.75
N VAL A 59 -7.05 10.97 1.80
CA VAL A 59 -7.12 10.35 3.12
C VAL A 59 -7.66 11.40 4.10
N PRO A 60 -8.98 11.63 4.16
CA PRO A 60 -9.56 12.58 5.09
C PRO A 60 -9.40 12.14 6.55
N GLU A 61 -9.39 10.83 6.81
CA GLU A 61 -9.20 10.27 8.15
C GLU A 61 -8.23 9.08 8.12
N ALA A 62 -7.55 8.83 9.23
CA ALA A 62 -6.55 7.76 9.32
C ALA A 62 -7.07 6.34 9.02
N ARG A 63 -8.40 6.15 9.01
CA ARG A 63 -9.10 4.88 8.80
C ARG A 63 -9.99 4.85 7.56
N LEU A 64 -10.16 6.00 6.91
CA LEU A 64 -11.06 6.15 5.78
C LEU A 64 -10.30 6.74 4.62
N LEU A 65 -10.30 6.00 3.52
CA LEU A 65 -9.66 6.41 2.28
C LEU A 65 -10.77 6.68 1.27
N VAL A 66 -10.75 7.86 0.67
CA VAL A 66 -11.69 8.28 -0.35
C VAL A 66 -10.98 8.25 -1.69
N ILE A 67 -11.58 7.56 -2.65
CA ILE A 67 -11.16 7.53 -4.04
C ILE A 67 -12.21 8.30 -4.82
N THR A 68 -11.78 9.39 -5.45
CA THR A 68 -12.61 10.22 -6.31
C THR A 68 -12.21 9.94 -7.76
N PRO A 69 -12.96 9.11 -8.50
CA PRO A 69 -12.66 8.84 -9.89
C PRO A 69 -12.92 10.07 -10.76
N TYR A 70 -12.10 10.26 -11.80
CA TYR A 70 -12.29 11.36 -12.74
C TYR A 70 -13.46 11.12 -13.69
N ASP A 71 -13.79 9.85 -13.94
CA ASP A 71 -14.95 9.41 -14.71
C ASP A 71 -15.88 8.56 -13.82
N LYS A 72 -17.19 8.74 -13.97
CA LYS A 72 -18.17 7.92 -13.24
C LYS A 72 -18.38 6.54 -13.89
N THR A 73 -18.04 6.38 -15.17
CA THR A 73 -18.20 5.10 -15.87
C THR A 73 -17.29 4.00 -15.31
N ILE A 74 -16.15 4.39 -14.72
CA ILE A 74 -15.14 3.48 -14.17
C ILE A 74 -15.40 3.06 -12.72
N LEU A 75 -16.45 3.58 -12.08
CA LEU A 75 -16.80 3.25 -10.69
C LEU A 75 -16.91 1.73 -10.48
N GLY A 76 -17.62 1.05 -11.39
CA GLY A 76 -17.81 -0.40 -11.30
C GLY A 76 -16.53 -1.20 -11.55
N GLU A 77 -15.66 -0.74 -12.44
CA GLU A 77 -14.37 -1.41 -12.70
C GLU A 77 -13.37 -1.19 -11.55
N ILE A 78 -13.35 0.00 -10.94
CA ILE A 78 -12.57 0.27 -9.73
C ILE A 78 -13.06 -0.61 -8.58
N GLU A 79 -14.38 -0.73 -8.38
CA GLU A 79 -14.97 -1.58 -7.35
C GLU A 79 -14.54 -3.04 -7.51
N LYS A 80 -14.64 -3.59 -8.74
CA LYS A 80 -14.16 -4.94 -9.07
C LYS A 80 -12.67 -5.09 -8.86
N ALA A 81 -11.86 -4.11 -9.27
CA ALA A 81 -10.41 -4.17 -9.12
C ALA A 81 -9.99 -4.18 -7.64
N ILE A 82 -10.66 -3.40 -6.79
CA ILE A 82 -10.42 -3.41 -5.35
C ILE A 82 -10.89 -4.73 -4.73
N MET A 83 -12.04 -5.27 -5.13
CA MET A 83 -12.50 -6.58 -4.63
C MET A 83 -11.61 -7.74 -5.07
N LYS A 84 -11.06 -7.68 -6.29
CA LYS A 84 -10.06 -8.64 -6.78
C LYS A 84 -8.71 -8.49 -6.09
N SER A 85 -8.40 -7.30 -5.58
CA SER A 85 -7.15 -7.09 -4.84
C SER A 85 -7.22 -7.82 -3.50
N ASP A 86 -6.17 -8.58 -3.17
CA ASP A 86 -6.04 -9.37 -1.93
C ASP A 86 -5.97 -8.52 -0.63
N ILE A 87 -6.41 -7.26 -0.68
CA ILE A 87 -6.38 -6.31 0.43
C ILE A 87 -7.53 -6.64 1.41
N GLY A 88 -8.59 -7.31 0.95
CA GLY A 88 -9.69 -7.77 1.82
C GLY A 88 -10.41 -6.62 2.52
N ILE A 89 -10.60 -5.52 1.78
CA ILE A 89 -11.34 -4.33 2.19
C ILE A 89 -12.52 -4.19 1.24
N THR A 90 -13.71 -3.98 1.79
CA THR A 90 -14.92 -3.75 1.01
C THR A 90 -15.03 -2.27 0.64
N PRO A 91 -15.07 -1.91 -0.66
CA PRO A 91 -15.39 -0.56 -1.10
C PRO A 91 -16.86 -0.22 -0.81
N THR A 92 -17.11 0.97 -0.30
CA THR A 92 -18.45 1.56 -0.17
C THR A 92 -18.62 2.63 -1.24
N ASN A 93 -19.61 2.50 -2.10
CA ASN A 93 -19.83 3.40 -3.23
C ASN A 93 -20.98 4.39 -2.93
N ASP A 94 -20.72 5.70 -3.07
CA ASP A 94 -21.75 6.76 -2.96
C ASP A 94 -22.23 7.31 -4.32
N GLY A 95 -21.85 6.65 -5.42
CA GLY A 95 -22.21 7.03 -6.79
C GLY A 95 -21.34 8.11 -7.42
N SER A 96 -20.50 8.80 -6.64
CA SER A 96 -19.47 9.73 -7.15
C SER A 96 -18.10 9.58 -6.48
N ILE A 97 -18.05 8.94 -5.31
CA ILE A 97 -16.84 8.64 -4.57
C ILE A 97 -16.90 7.20 -4.06
N ILE A 98 -15.75 6.57 -3.93
CA ILE A 98 -15.60 5.25 -3.31
C ILE A 98 -14.88 5.45 -1.98
N ARG A 99 -15.49 4.97 -0.90
CA ARG A 99 -14.93 4.99 0.45
C ARG A 99 -14.42 3.61 0.82
N LEU A 100 -13.15 3.53 1.15
CA LEU A 100 -12.52 2.35 1.71
C LEU A 100 -12.31 2.55 3.20
N MET A 101 -13.08 1.81 3.99
CA MET A 101 -12.88 1.76 5.43
C MET A 101 -11.85 0.68 5.73
N ILE A 102 -10.68 1.08 6.22
CA ILE A 102 -9.70 0.12 6.70
C ILE A 102 -10.23 -0.43 8.03
N PRO A 103 -10.67 -1.71 8.09
CA PRO A 103 -11.15 -2.28 9.34
C PRO A 103 -10.02 -2.22 10.37
N ALA A 104 -10.39 -1.99 11.63
CA ALA A 104 -9.43 -1.99 12.73
C ALA A 104 -8.60 -3.27 12.68
N LEU A 105 -7.30 -3.16 12.98
CA LEU A 105 -6.46 -4.30 13.31
C LEU A 105 -7.04 -4.94 14.59
N THR A 106 -8.06 -5.78 14.45
CA THR A 106 -8.48 -6.69 15.51
C THR A 106 -7.30 -7.59 15.86
N GLU A 107 -7.23 -8.08 17.09
CA GLU A 107 -6.09 -8.90 17.56
C GLU A 107 -5.79 -10.10 16.65
N GLU A 108 -6.80 -10.63 15.96
CA GLU A 108 -6.68 -11.70 14.98
C GLU A 108 -5.84 -11.31 13.76
N ARG A 109 -6.06 -10.11 13.19
CA ARG A 109 -5.30 -9.63 12.03
C ARG A 109 -3.84 -9.32 12.41
N ARG A 110 -3.59 -8.89 13.65
CA ARG A 110 -2.21 -8.74 14.16
C ARG A 110 -1.52 -10.10 14.26
N LYS A 111 -2.20 -11.15 14.75
CA LYS A 111 -1.65 -12.52 14.83
C LYS A 111 -1.32 -13.09 13.45
N ASP A 112 -2.16 -12.88 12.44
CA ASP A 112 -1.88 -13.34 11.07
C ASP A 112 -0.73 -12.57 10.41
N LEU A 113 -0.60 -11.27 10.68
CA LEU A 113 0.55 -10.50 10.20
C LEU A 113 1.86 -10.97 10.84
N VAL A 114 1.88 -11.30 12.14
CA VAL A 114 3.05 -11.88 12.81
C VAL A 114 3.43 -13.23 12.19
N LYS A 115 2.44 -14.10 11.91
CA LYS A 115 2.68 -15.39 11.23
C LYS A 115 3.22 -15.20 9.82
N GLN A 116 2.69 -14.26 9.05
CA GLN A 116 3.20 -13.96 7.70
C GLN A 116 4.62 -13.39 7.73
N VAL A 117 4.95 -12.54 8.70
CA VAL A 117 6.31 -12.00 8.88
C VAL A 117 7.29 -13.11 9.25
N GLN A 118 6.94 -14.02 10.17
CA GLN A 118 7.76 -15.20 10.48
C GLN A 118 8.00 -16.07 9.24
N LYS A 119 6.95 -16.34 8.45
CA LYS A 119 7.05 -17.14 7.23
C LYS A 119 7.92 -16.48 6.15
N ARG A 120 7.98 -15.13 6.12
CA ARG A 120 8.84 -14.38 5.21
C ARG A 120 10.29 -14.31 5.67
N GLN A 121 10.58 -14.27 6.98
CA GLN A 121 11.96 -14.32 7.47
C GLN A 121 12.66 -15.64 7.12
N GLN A 122 11.93 -16.74 7.03
CA GLN A 122 12.49 -18.06 6.68
C GLN A 122 12.88 -18.19 5.20
N LYS A 123 12.44 -17.27 4.32
CA LYS A 123 12.82 -17.22 2.90
C LYS A 123 14.06 -16.36 2.63
N THR A 124 14.66 -15.74 3.65
CA THR A 124 15.89 -14.95 3.55
C THR A 124 17.07 -15.64 4.26
N GLN A 125 17.14 -16.98 4.19
CA GLN A 125 18.36 -17.75 4.42
C GLN A 125 18.85 -18.36 3.12
#